data_AF-A0A971SDT9-F1
#
_entry.id   AF-A0A971SDT9-F1
#
_cell.length_a   1.000
_cell.length_b   1.000
_cell.length_c   1.000
_cell.angle_alpha   90.00
_cell.angle_beta   90.00
_cell.angle_gamma   90.00
#
_symmetry.space_group_name_H-M   'P 1'
#
loop_
_entity.id
_entity.type
_entity.pdbx_description
1 polymer ?
#
loop_
_entity_poly.entity_id
_entity_poly.type
_entity_poly.pdbx_seq_one_letter_code
_entity_poly.pdbx_strand_id
1 'polypeptide(L)'
;KKSADIQELNEEYERKIVKLREEYNDNLEQLMARYNPTFSGGEITAVLGSAYQVTKQRSWNKNAKVLIKDGILSEQQISGLRQKINNQSVIIENLQEVGFINSIPLALEKLEELSSSIISGYEAICEKLMSLIDQKNKQTDSIEYAINYLAQNNGADGFVIDIRQSAQLIIHLSPDILVTKGAIAQVLKNDPNSIPIAEIQLYPEGDLITAKIKKRFGSAKIEPFDKVLLKTN
;
A
#
# COMPACT_ATOMS: atom_id res chain seq x y z
N LYS A 1 -11.58 77.02 -44.94
CA LYS A 1 -10.24 76.67 -44.42
C LYS A 1 -10.33 76.12 -43.00
N LYS A 2 -10.76 76.88 -41.99
CA LYS A 2 -10.90 76.37 -40.60
C LYS A 2 -11.73 75.09 -40.40
N SER A 3 -12.78 74.80 -41.19
CA SER A 3 -13.55 73.56 -41.01
C SER A 3 -12.87 72.32 -41.60
N ALA A 4 -12.01 72.49 -42.61
CA ALA A 4 -11.25 71.39 -43.20
C ALA A 4 -10.11 70.96 -42.25
N ASP A 5 -9.45 71.94 -41.61
CA ASP A 5 -8.40 71.69 -40.62
C ASP A 5 -8.94 70.98 -39.36
N ILE A 6 -10.19 71.26 -38.94
CA ILE A 6 -10.84 70.57 -37.82
C ILE A 6 -11.24 69.14 -38.19
N GLN A 7 -11.63 68.91 -39.43
CA GLN A 7 -12.05 67.60 -39.90
C GLN A 7 -10.85 66.66 -40.05
N GLU A 8 -9.75 67.16 -40.60
CA GLU A 8 -8.48 66.42 -40.72
C GLU A 8 -7.89 66.09 -39.34
N LEU A 9 -7.99 67.01 -38.37
CA LEU A 9 -7.57 66.78 -37.00
C LEU A 9 -8.41 65.70 -36.29
N ASN A 10 -9.73 65.71 -36.50
CA ASN A 10 -10.61 64.67 -35.95
C ASN A 10 -10.33 63.29 -36.55
N GLU A 11 -10.04 63.21 -37.84
CA GLU A 11 -9.63 61.96 -38.50
C GLU A 11 -8.26 61.44 -38.02
N GLU A 12 -7.35 62.33 -37.61
CA GLU A 12 -6.10 61.95 -36.96
C GLU A 12 -6.34 61.42 -35.54
N TYR A 13 -7.22 62.06 -34.76
CA TYR A 13 -7.58 61.61 -33.41
C TYR A 13 -8.27 60.25 -33.43
N GLU A 14 -9.21 60.01 -34.34
CA GLU A 14 -9.87 58.71 -34.50
C GLU A 14 -8.86 57.61 -34.83
N ARG A 15 -7.92 57.87 -35.75
CA ARG A 15 -6.84 56.91 -36.07
C ARG A 15 -5.94 56.61 -34.88
N LYS A 16 -5.61 57.61 -34.05
CA LYS A 16 -4.85 57.41 -32.80
C LYS A 16 -5.63 56.59 -31.78
N ILE A 17 -6.93 56.82 -31.63
CA ILE A 17 -7.78 56.07 -30.70
C ILE A 17 -7.90 54.61 -31.13
N VAL A 18 -8.07 54.34 -32.43
CA VAL A 18 -8.11 52.98 -32.97
C VAL A 18 -6.79 52.25 -32.70
N LYS A 19 -5.64 52.87 -33.01
CA LYS A 19 -4.32 52.31 -32.72
C LYS A 19 -4.11 52.04 -31.23
N LEU A 20 -4.50 52.96 -30.36
CA LEU A 20 -4.36 52.77 -28.91
C LEU A 20 -5.23 51.61 -28.40
N ARG A 21 -6.43 51.41 -28.96
CA ARG A 21 -7.28 50.28 -28.61
C ARG A 21 -6.69 48.95 -29.09
N GLU A 22 -6.10 48.91 -30.28
CA GLU A 22 -5.39 47.73 -30.78
C GLU A 22 -4.20 47.39 -29.88
N GLU A 23 -3.34 48.37 -29.56
CA GLU A 23 -2.21 48.16 -28.64
C GLU A 23 -2.65 47.74 -27.23
N TYR A 24 -3.77 48.28 -26.75
CA TYR A 24 -4.32 47.90 -25.44
C TYR A 24 -4.87 46.47 -25.46
N ASN A 25 -5.61 46.08 -26.51
CA ASN A 25 -6.13 44.72 -26.67
C ASN A 25 -5.01 43.70 -26.85
N ASP A 26 -3.97 44.00 -27.63
CA ASP A 26 -2.79 43.13 -27.79
C ASP A 26 -2.06 42.95 -26.45
N ASN A 27 -1.90 44.03 -25.67
CA ASN A 27 -1.33 43.93 -24.34
C ASN A 27 -2.22 43.13 -23.38
N LEU A 28 -3.54 43.26 -23.50
CA LEU A 28 -4.51 42.50 -22.70
C LEU A 28 -4.47 41.02 -23.05
N GLU A 29 -4.42 40.66 -24.33
CA GLU A 29 -4.24 39.28 -24.78
C GLU A 29 -2.91 38.71 -24.33
N GLN A 30 -1.82 39.47 -24.43
CA GLN A 30 -0.51 39.06 -23.92
C GLN A 30 -0.52 38.87 -22.40
N LEU A 31 -1.19 39.75 -21.65
CA LEU A 31 -1.39 39.59 -20.22
C LEU A 31 -2.25 38.35 -19.92
N MET A 32 -3.39 38.18 -20.59
CA MET A 32 -4.28 37.05 -20.37
C MET A 32 -3.60 35.72 -20.68
N ALA A 33 -2.84 35.63 -21.77
CA ALA A 33 -2.03 34.46 -22.09
C ALA A 33 -0.95 34.17 -21.03
N ARG A 34 -0.38 35.23 -20.42
CA ARG A 34 0.66 35.14 -19.39
C ARG A 34 0.11 34.78 -18.00
N TYR A 35 -1.10 35.22 -17.67
CA TYR A 35 -1.71 35.05 -16.35
C TYR A 35 -2.80 33.96 -16.30
N ASN A 36 -3.31 33.48 -17.43
CA ASN A 36 -4.31 32.42 -17.53
C ASN A 36 -3.95 31.43 -18.67
N PRO A 37 -2.86 30.66 -18.50
CA PRO A 37 -2.39 29.76 -19.56
C PRO A 37 -3.44 28.70 -19.86
N THR A 38 -3.83 28.59 -21.13
CA THR A 38 -4.59 27.44 -21.62
C THR A 38 -3.59 26.36 -22.01
N PHE A 39 -3.53 25.27 -21.23
CA PHE A 39 -2.68 24.11 -21.53
C PHE A 39 -3.22 23.41 -22.78
N SER A 40 -2.76 23.83 -23.96
CA SER A 40 -3.31 23.45 -25.27
C SER A 40 -2.37 22.58 -26.10
N GLY A 41 -1.22 22.16 -25.55
CA GLY A 41 -0.29 21.26 -26.24
C GLY A 41 0.55 20.38 -25.32
N GLY A 42 1.03 19.26 -25.88
CA GLY A 42 2.06 18.40 -25.28
C GLY A 42 1.59 17.40 -24.22
N GLU A 43 2.54 16.87 -23.43
CA GLU A 43 2.32 15.87 -22.37
C GLU A 43 1.29 16.31 -21.32
N ILE A 44 1.10 17.62 -21.10
CA ILE A 44 0.08 18.14 -20.18
C ILE A 44 -1.34 17.84 -20.65
N THR A 45 -1.65 18.02 -21.95
CA THR A 45 -2.98 17.67 -22.47
C THR A 45 -3.25 16.17 -22.38
N ALA A 46 -2.19 15.35 -22.49
CA ALA A 46 -2.27 13.93 -22.20
C ALA A 46 -2.46 13.67 -20.70
N VAL A 47 -1.78 14.35 -19.79
CA VAL A 47 -1.97 14.16 -18.33
C VAL A 47 -3.35 14.65 -17.85
N LEU A 48 -3.85 15.76 -18.41
CA LEU A 48 -5.16 16.35 -18.10
C LEU A 48 -6.32 15.62 -18.79
N GLY A 49 -6.09 15.01 -19.96
CA GLY A 49 -7.11 14.38 -20.80
C GLY A 49 -7.04 12.85 -20.90
N SER A 50 -5.97 12.19 -20.47
CA SER A 50 -5.86 10.73 -20.54
C SER A 50 -6.57 10.05 -19.38
N ALA A 51 -7.32 9.00 -19.74
CA ALA A 51 -7.48 7.87 -18.84
C ALA A 51 -6.11 7.22 -18.65
N TYR A 52 -5.63 7.24 -17.39
CA TYR A 52 -4.41 6.63 -16.86
C TYR A 52 -3.54 5.84 -17.87
N GLN A 53 -2.50 6.49 -18.41
CA GLN A 53 -1.39 5.82 -19.12
C GLN A 53 -0.03 6.07 -18.45
N VAL A 54 0.71 4.98 -18.24
CA VAL A 54 1.94 4.88 -17.42
C VAL A 54 3.13 5.46 -18.17
N THR A 55 3.88 6.39 -17.54
CA THR A 55 5.21 6.80 -18.02
C THR A 55 6.24 6.88 -16.88
N LYS A 56 7.48 6.55 -17.28
CA LYS A 56 8.77 6.40 -16.58
C LYS A 56 8.80 6.43 -15.05
N GLN A 57 9.16 5.26 -14.51
CA GLN A 57 9.36 4.96 -13.09
C GLN A 57 10.48 5.78 -12.43
N ARG A 58 10.13 6.63 -11.45
CA ARG A 58 10.96 6.76 -10.25
C ARG A 58 10.86 5.45 -9.47
N SER A 59 12.00 4.80 -9.21
CA SER A 59 12.03 3.46 -8.65
C SER A 59 11.60 3.49 -7.18
N TRP A 60 10.31 3.28 -6.93
CA TRP A 60 9.87 2.80 -5.62
C TRP A 60 10.61 1.50 -5.31
N ASN A 61 11.16 1.46 -4.10
CA ASN A 61 12.25 0.59 -3.66
C ASN A 61 11.98 -0.90 -3.92
N LYS A 62 13.06 -1.71 -3.97
CA LYS A 62 13.08 -3.17 -4.25
C LYS A 62 12.09 -4.00 -3.41
N ASN A 63 11.57 -3.42 -2.34
CA ASN A 63 10.76 -4.06 -1.31
C ASN A 63 9.27 -4.17 -1.66
N ALA A 64 8.76 -3.47 -2.69
CA ALA A 64 7.37 -3.59 -3.14
C ALA A 64 6.96 -5.04 -3.48
N LYS A 65 7.93 -5.90 -3.83
CA LYS A 65 7.73 -7.33 -4.10
C LYS A 65 7.23 -8.11 -2.88
N VAL A 66 7.62 -7.72 -1.67
CA VAL A 66 7.18 -8.38 -0.43
C VAL A 66 5.69 -8.12 -0.20
N LEU A 67 5.24 -6.88 -0.41
CA LEU A 67 3.83 -6.49 -0.25
C LEU A 67 2.89 -7.13 -1.29
N ILE A 68 3.40 -7.35 -2.50
CA ILE A 68 2.67 -8.07 -3.55
C ILE A 68 2.61 -9.57 -3.21
N LYS A 69 3.71 -10.16 -2.73
CA LYS A 69 3.78 -11.57 -2.36
C LYS A 69 2.82 -11.91 -1.21
N ASP A 70 2.69 -11.01 -0.24
CA ASP A 70 1.82 -11.19 0.93
C ASP A 70 0.37 -10.73 0.67
N GLY A 71 0.03 -10.34 -0.57
CA GLY A 71 -1.33 -9.98 -0.97
C GLY A 71 -1.87 -8.66 -0.40
N ILE A 72 -1.02 -7.86 0.25
CA ILE A 72 -1.40 -6.60 0.91
C ILE A 72 -1.68 -5.50 -0.11
N LEU A 73 -0.91 -5.47 -1.20
CA LEU A 73 -1.09 -4.52 -2.30
C LEU A 73 -1.02 -5.23 -3.65
N SER A 74 -1.95 -4.90 -4.53
CA SER A 74 -1.89 -5.34 -5.92
C SER A 74 -0.85 -4.52 -6.69
N GLU A 75 -0.25 -5.15 -7.71
CA GLU A 75 0.67 -4.49 -8.63
C GLU A 75 0.03 -3.27 -9.32
N GLN A 76 -1.29 -3.34 -9.54
CA GLN A 76 -2.09 -2.27 -10.13
C GLN A 76 -2.27 -1.05 -9.20
N GLN A 77 -2.38 -1.25 -7.88
CA GLN A 77 -2.43 -0.15 -6.92
C GLN A 77 -1.08 0.57 -6.85
N ILE A 78 0.02 -0.18 -6.89
CA ILE A 78 1.38 0.36 -6.86
C ILE A 78 1.67 1.16 -8.13
N SER A 79 1.30 0.65 -9.30
CA SER A 79 1.48 1.37 -10.57
C SER A 79 0.60 2.63 -10.64
N GLY A 80 -0.63 2.58 -10.14
CA GLY A 80 -1.52 3.74 -10.07
C GLY A 80 -1.00 4.88 -9.19
N LEU A 81 -0.42 4.55 -8.03
CA LEU A 81 0.22 5.54 -7.15
C LEU A 81 1.45 6.19 -7.81
N ARG A 82 2.30 5.38 -8.44
CA ARG A 82 3.48 5.88 -9.19
C ARG A 82 3.08 6.87 -10.27
N GLN A 83 2.01 6.57 -10.99
CA GLN A 83 1.54 7.44 -12.05
C GLN A 83 1.01 8.77 -11.51
N LYS A 84 0.25 8.77 -10.41
CA LYS A 84 -0.22 10.02 -9.79
C LYS A 84 0.93 10.93 -9.36
N ILE A 85 1.98 10.35 -8.77
CA ILE A 85 3.20 11.07 -8.39
C ILE A 85 3.89 11.64 -9.63
N ASN A 86 4.05 10.85 -10.69
CA ASN A 86 4.70 11.30 -11.92
C ASN A 86 3.91 12.43 -12.61
N ASN A 87 2.59 12.27 -12.71
CA ASN A 87 1.70 13.29 -13.26
C ASN A 87 1.78 14.60 -12.47
N GLN A 88 1.86 14.54 -11.14
CA GLN A 88 2.04 15.72 -10.30
C GLN A 88 3.37 16.43 -10.59
N SER A 89 4.47 15.69 -10.72
CA SER A 89 5.77 16.27 -11.09
C SER A 89 5.71 16.96 -12.45
N VAL A 90 5.12 16.33 -13.47
CA VAL A 90 4.95 16.93 -14.80
C VAL A 90 4.14 18.23 -14.73
N ILE A 91 3.05 18.26 -13.95
CA ILE A 91 2.24 19.49 -13.79
C ILE A 91 3.06 20.60 -13.12
N ILE A 92 3.84 20.28 -12.08
CA ILE A 92 4.66 21.27 -11.37
C ILE A 92 5.77 21.82 -12.28
N GLU A 93 6.49 20.97 -13.00
CA GLU A 93 7.57 21.37 -13.92
C GLU A 93 7.03 22.31 -15.00
N ASN A 94 5.90 21.97 -15.62
CA ASN A 94 5.30 22.82 -16.65
C ASN A 94 4.74 24.14 -16.08
N LEU A 95 4.27 24.16 -14.83
CA LEU A 95 3.92 25.41 -14.17
C LEU A 95 5.17 26.26 -13.87
N GLN A 96 6.29 25.65 -13.49
CA GLN A 96 7.55 26.37 -13.25
C GLN A 96 8.14 27.00 -14.53
N GLU A 97 7.90 26.40 -15.71
CA GLU A 97 8.33 26.96 -17.01
C GLU A 97 7.57 28.24 -17.39
N VAL A 98 6.42 28.51 -16.79
CA VAL A 98 5.71 29.78 -16.97
C VAL A 98 6.48 30.88 -16.26
N GLY A 99 6.87 31.92 -17.02
CA GLY A 99 7.61 33.08 -16.51
C GLY A 99 6.80 33.99 -15.59
N PHE A 100 6.37 33.45 -14.45
CA PHE A 100 5.66 34.17 -13.40
C PHE A 100 6.56 35.24 -12.75
N ILE A 101 6.03 36.42 -12.52
CA ILE A 101 6.74 37.55 -11.90
C ILE A 101 6.46 37.62 -10.38
N ASN A 102 5.46 36.88 -9.89
CA ASN A 102 5.02 36.85 -8.51
C ASN A 102 5.57 35.62 -7.75
N SER A 103 5.12 35.39 -6.52
CA SER A 103 5.63 34.31 -5.64
C SER A 103 5.23 32.88 -6.06
N ILE A 104 4.62 32.69 -7.23
CA ILE A 104 4.15 31.38 -7.71
C ILE A 104 5.31 30.38 -7.91
N PRO A 105 6.46 30.72 -8.52
CA PRO A 105 7.57 29.78 -8.66
C PRO A 105 8.08 29.26 -7.31
N LEU A 106 8.19 30.15 -6.31
CA LEU A 106 8.61 29.78 -4.96
C LEU A 106 7.57 28.87 -4.27
N ALA A 107 6.28 29.12 -4.48
CA ALA A 107 5.21 28.27 -3.95
C ALA A 107 5.21 26.88 -4.62
N LEU A 108 5.48 26.80 -5.92
CA LEU A 108 5.61 25.54 -6.66
C LEU A 108 6.81 24.72 -6.22
N GLU A 109 7.97 25.36 -6.02
CA GLU A 109 9.16 24.72 -5.45
C GLU A 109 8.86 24.14 -4.05
N LYS A 110 8.20 24.90 -3.18
CA LYS A 110 7.78 24.41 -1.86
C LYS A 110 6.75 23.28 -1.92
N LEU A 111 5.85 23.31 -2.90
CA LEU A 111 4.88 22.23 -3.10
C LEU A 111 5.59 20.94 -3.54
N GLU A 112 6.59 21.04 -4.41
CA GLU A 112 7.42 19.92 -4.84
C GLU A 112 8.24 19.33 -3.70
N GLU A 113 8.88 20.18 -2.88
CA GLU A 113 9.60 19.76 -1.67
C GLU A 113 8.69 19.02 -0.69
N LEU A 114 7.51 19.59 -0.39
CA LEU A 114 6.53 18.99 0.52
C LEU A 114 6.02 17.66 -0.03
N SER A 115 5.72 17.59 -1.33
CA SER A 115 5.29 16.35 -1.97
C SER A 115 6.36 15.26 -1.88
N SER A 116 7.61 15.61 -2.19
CA SER A 116 8.76 14.71 -2.10
C SER A 116 8.99 14.23 -0.67
N SER A 117 8.80 15.12 0.32
CA SER A 117 8.88 14.79 1.75
C SER A 117 7.79 13.81 2.19
N ILE A 118 6.55 14.01 1.74
CA ILE A 118 5.42 13.11 2.03
C ILE A 118 5.69 11.71 1.44
N ILE A 119 6.13 11.65 0.18
CA ILE A 119 6.46 10.39 -0.50
C ILE A 119 7.56 9.66 0.26
N SER A 120 8.65 10.35 0.59
CA SER A 120 9.78 9.77 1.34
C SER A 120 9.37 9.30 2.74
N GLY A 121 8.52 10.06 3.43
CA GLY A 121 7.99 9.68 4.74
C GLY A 121 7.15 8.42 4.69
N TYR A 122 6.30 8.28 3.67
CA TYR A 122 5.50 7.09 3.44
C TYR A 122 6.39 5.87 3.12
N GLU A 123 7.39 6.04 2.24
CA GLU A 123 8.36 4.99 1.92
C GLU A 123 9.08 4.47 3.16
N ALA A 124 9.57 5.38 4.01
CA ALA A 124 10.27 5.01 5.25
C ALA A 124 9.37 4.22 6.21
N ILE A 125 8.07 4.55 6.28
CA ILE A 125 7.09 3.79 7.07
C ILE A 125 6.92 2.39 6.48
N CYS A 126 6.71 2.29 5.17
CA CYS A 126 6.58 1.00 4.49
C CYS A 126 7.81 0.12 4.69
N GLU A 127 9.02 0.66 4.56
CA GLU A 127 10.27 -0.07 4.78
C GLU A 127 10.38 -0.63 6.19
N LYS A 128 10.06 0.18 7.20
CA LYS A 128 10.06 -0.27 8.60
C LYS A 128 9.03 -1.38 8.84
N LEU A 129 7.83 -1.25 8.29
CA LEU A 129 6.78 -2.27 8.40
C LEU A 129 7.21 -3.57 7.73
N MET A 130 7.76 -3.51 6.52
CA MET A 130 8.25 -4.69 5.80
C MET A 130 9.39 -5.39 6.54
N SER A 131 10.35 -4.62 7.08
CA SER A 131 11.43 -5.20 7.88
C SER A 131 10.90 -5.87 9.15
N LEU A 132 9.87 -5.30 9.78
CA LEU A 132 9.23 -5.89 10.97
C LEU A 132 8.48 -7.18 10.63
N ILE A 133 7.75 -7.20 9.50
CA ILE A 133 7.07 -8.40 9.01
C ILE A 133 8.08 -9.50 8.70
N ASP A 134 9.14 -9.20 7.95
CA ASP A 134 10.19 -10.19 7.62
C ASP A 134 10.88 -10.74 8.89
N GLN A 135 11.16 -9.89 9.86
CA GLN A 135 11.71 -10.33 11.15
C GLN A 135 10.73 -11.24 11.90
N LYS A 136 9.43 -10.93 11.88
CA LYS A 136 8.40 -11.75 12.51
C LYS A 136 8.22 -13.10 11.81
N ASN A 137 8.22 -13.10 10.48
CA ASN A 137 8.12 -14.34 9.69
C ASN A 137 9.33 -15.24 9.97
N LYS A 138 10.56 -14.71 9.98
CA LYS A 138 11.75 -15.48 10.36
C LYS A 138 11.67 -16.07 11.77
N GLN A 139 11.08 -15.34 12.72
CA GLN A 139 10.85 -15.85 14.07
C GLN A 139 9.83 -16.99 14.05
N THR A 140 8.72 -16.84 13.34
CA THR A 140 7.70 -17.87 13.17
C THR A 140 8.27 -19.12 12.52
N ASP A 141 9.00 -18.99 11.40
CA ASP A 141 9.62 -20.11 10.67
C ASP A 141 10.59 -20.90 11.57
N SER A 142 11.38 -20.20 12.38
CA SER A 142 12.30 -20.84 13.33
C SER A 142 11.57 -21.61 14.43
N ILE A 143 10.48 -21.04 14.96
CA ILE A 143 9.63 -21.70 15.96
C ILE A 143 8.94 -22.91 15.35
N GLU A 144 8.38 -22.77 14.15
CA GLU A 144 7.72 -23.85 13.42
C GLU A 144 8.67 -25.02 13.17
N TYR A 145 9.89 -24.73 12.69
CA TYR A 145 10.94 -25.73 12.53
C TYR A 145 11.23 -26.47 13.86
N ALA A 146 11.40 -25.74 14.96
CA ALA A 146 11.68 -26.33 16.26
C ALA A 146 10.52 -27.23 16.76
N ILE A 147 9.28 -26.80 16.57
CA ILE A 147 8.08 -27.57 16.95
C ILE A 147 7.97 -28.84 16.09
N ASN A 148 8.18 -28.73 14.78
CA ASN A 148 8.14 -29.87 13.87
C ASN A 148 9.23 -30.90 14.19
N TYR A 149 10.45 -30.43 14.46
CA TYR A 149 11.55 -31.28 14.91
C TYR A 149 11.22 -32.00 16.23
N LEU A 150 10.59 -31.29 17.17
CA LEU A 150 10.15 -31.88 18.44
C LEU A 150 9.06 -32.94 18.23
N ALA A 151 8.12 -32.71 17.30
CA ALA A 151 7.02 -33.63 17.01
C ALA A 151 7.54 -34.95 16.47
N GLN A 152 8.44 -34.88 15.48
CA GLN A 152 9.10 -36.02 14.88
C GLN A 152 9.88 -36.85 15.91
N ASN A 153 10.62 -36.21 16.80
CA ASN A 153 11.43 -36.90 17.81
C ASN A 153 10.63 -37.48 18.97
N ASN A 154 9.48 -36.88 19.30
CA ASN A 154 8.64 -37.32 20.41
C ASN A 154 7.51 -38.27 19.99
N GLY A 155 7.45 -38.64 18.71
CA GLY A 155 6.41 -39.50 18.13
C GLY A 155 5.02 -38.90 18.28
N ALA A 156 4.89 -37.57 18.11
CA ALA A 156 3.62 -36.87 18.15
C ALA A 156 3.25 -36.35 16.76
N ASP A 157 1.95 -36.33 16.44
CA ASP A 157 1.43 -35.72 15.21
C ASP A 157 1.40 -34.20 15.31
N GLY A 158 1.48 -33.68 16.54
CA GLY A 158 1.49 -32.25 16.81
C GLY A 158 1.43 -31.94 18.29
N PHE A 159 1.17 -30.67 18.60
CA PHE A 159 1.15 -30.15 19.96
C PHE A 159 0.05 -29.12 20.17
N VAL A 160 -0.43 -29.04 21.40
CA VAL A 160 -1.25 -27.91 21.85
C VAL A 160 -0.36 -26.68 21.96
N ILE A 161 -0.66 -25.60 21.24
CA ILE A 161 0.15 -24.37 21.26
C ILE A 161 -0.45 -23.33 22.19
N ASP A 162 -1.78 -23.20 22.20
CA ASP A 162 -2.47 -22.20 23.00
C ASP A 162 -3.69 -22.80 23.70
N ILE A 163 -3.79 -22.50 24.99
CA ILE A 163 -4.87 -22.93 25.88
C ILE A 163 -5.61 -21.74 26.53
N ARG A 164 -5.26 -20.49 26.19
CA ARG A 164 -5.78 -19.28 26.85
C ARG A 164 -7.29 -19.13 26.67
N GLN A 165 -7.83 -19.65 25.57
CA GLN A 165 -9.27 -19.75 25.35
C GLN A 165 -9.75 -21.14 25.79
N SER A 166 -10.30 -21.23 27.00
CA SER A 166 -10.62 -22.53 27.64
C SER A 166 -11.59 -23.44 26.87
N ALA A 167 -12.37 -22.89 25.93
CA ALA A 167 -13.30 -23.61 25.07
C ALA A 167 -12.72 -23.99 23.69
N GLN A 168 -11.58 -23.42 23.30
CA GLN A 168 -10.98 -23.58 21.98
C GLN A 168 -9.45 -23.63 22.09
N LEU A 169 -8.89 -24.78 21.78
CA LEU A 169 -7.45 -24.98 21.76
C LEU A 169 -6.90 -24.58 20.40
N ILE A 170 -5.70 -24.02 20.36
CA ILE A 170 -4.92 -23.88 19.13
C ILE A 170 -3.91 -25.02 19.09
N ILE A 171 -3.86 -25.71 17.95
CA ILE A 171 -3.04 -26.88 17.74
C ILE A 171 -2.14 -26.63 16.55
N HIS A 172 -0.89 -27.05 16.69
CA HIS A 172 0.04 -27.19 15.59
C HIS A 172 0.14 -28.66 15.25
N LEU A 173 -0.05 -29.01 13.98
CA LEU A 173 0.20 -30.35 13.47
C LEU A 173 1.40 -30.30 12.53
N SER A 174 2.11 -31.42 12.41
CA SER A 174 3.17 -31.54 11.43
C SER A 174 2.63 -31.29 10.01
N PRO A 175 3.39 -30.62 9.13
CA PRO A 175 2.91 -30.18 7.81
C PRO A 175 2.51 -31.33 6.88
N ASP A 176 3.06 -32.53 7.11
CA ASP A 176 2.75 -33.73 6.32
C ASP A 176 1.36 -34.33 6.64
N ILE A 177 0.68 -33.78 7.65
CA ILE A 177 -0.57 -34.32 8.18
C ILE A 177 -1.75 -33.50 7.66
N LEU A 178 -2.49 -34.08 6.73
CA LEU A 178 -3.73 -33.50 6.23
C LEU A 178 -4.90 -33.84 7.14
N VAL A 179 -5.58 -32.81 7.64
CA VAL A 179 -6.73 -32.97 8.54
C VAL A 179 -8.00 -32.44 7.91
N THR A 180 -9.05 -33.23 7.95
CA THR A 180 -10.41 -32.81 7.55
C THR A 180 -11.16 -32.21 8.73
N LYS A 181 -12.04 -31.24 8.46
CA LYS A 181 -12.94 -30.67 9.47
C LYS A 181 -13.73 -31.76 10.19
N GLY A 182 -13.67 -31.74 11.53
CA GLY A 182 -14.36 -32.68 12.39
C GLY A 182 -13.55 -33.94 12.74
N ALA A 183 -12.31 -34.07 12.26
CA ALA A 183 -11.41 -35.16 12.64
C ALA A 183 -11.20 -35.23 14.16
N ILE A 184 -10.96 -36.42 14.67
CA ILE A 184 -10.80 -36.68 16.11
C ILE A 184 -9.33 -36.93 16.42
N ALA A 185 -8.85 -36.26 17.46
CA ALA A 185 -7.51 -36.48 18.01
C ALA A 185 -7.57 -36.68 19.53
N GLN A 186 -6.49 -37.23 20.08
CA GLN A 186 -6.25 -37.33 21.51
C GLN A 186 -5.15 -36.35 21.92
N VAL A 187 -5.37 -35.72 23.06
CA VAL A 187 -4.35 -34.94 23.76
C VAL A 187 -3.77 -35.82 24.85
N LEU A 188 -2.46 -35.98 24.85
CA LEU A 188 -1.71 -36.77 25.81
C LEU A 188 -0.74 -35.86 26.56
N LYS A 189 -0.50 -36.17 27.83
CA LYS A 189 0.46 -35.42 28.62
C LYS A 189 1.83 -35.54 27.98
N ASN A 190 2.55 -34.43 27.87
CA ASN A 190 3.94 -34.47 27.43
C ASN A 190 4.85 -34.91 28.58
N ASP A 191 4.71 -36.17 28.96
CA ASP A 191 5.50 -36.85 29.98
C ASP A 191 5.90 -38.25 29.48
N PRO A 192 6.81 -38.96 30.18
CA PRO A 192 7.26 -40.28 29.76
C PRO A 192 6.13 -41.33 29.67
N ASN A 193 5.04 -41.13 30.39
CA ASN A 193 3.92 -42.08 30.44
C ASN A 193 2.85 -41.78 29.38
N SER A 194 2.90 -40.59 28.75
CA SER A 194 2.00 -40.11 27.70
C SER A 194 0.53 -40.38 28.03
N ILE A 195 0.11 -39.98 29.23
CA ILE A 195 -1.24 -40.28 29.73
C ILE A 195 -2.28 -39.51 28.91
N PRO A 196 -3.35 -40.15 28.39
CA PRO A 196 -4.40 -39.45 27.67
C PRO A 196 -5.21 -38.52 28.59
N ILE A 197 -5.34 -37.25 28.21
CA ILE A 197 -6.01 -36.19 28.99
C ILE A 197 -7.36 -35.81 28.38
N ALA A 198 -7.46 -35.80 27.05
CA ALA A 198 -8.70 -35.42 26.37
C ALA A 198 -8.83 -36.04 24.98
N GLU A 199 -10.07 -36.19 24.53
CA GLU A 199 -10.42 -36.33 23.13
C GLU A 199 -10.91 -34.98 22.62
N ILE A 200 -10.38 -34.57 21.48
CA ILE A 200 -10.64 -33.28 20.86
C ILE A 200 -11.13 -33.48 19.42
N GLN A 201 -11.90 -32.52 18.94
CA GLN A 201 -12.35 -32.44 17.56
C GLN A 201 -11.70 -31.25 16.86
N LEU A 202 -11.09 -31.49 15.71
CA LEU A 202 -10.28 -30.54 14.96
C LEU A 202 -11.10 -29.76 13.92
N TYR A 203 -10.79 -28.49 13.78
CA TYR A 203 -11.39 -27.54 12.85
C TYR A 203 -10.25 -26.73 12.18
N PRO A 204 -9.72 -27.21 11.05
CA PRO A 204 -8.72 -26.47 10.28
C PRO A 204 -9.38 -25.28 9.56
N GLU A 205 -8.77 -24.11 9.69
CA GLU A 205 -9.15 -22.85 9.04
C GLU A 205 -7.90 -22.18 8.46
N GLY A 206 -7.58 -22.50 7.20
CA GLY A 206 -6.29 -22.12 6.59
C GLY A 206 -5.13 -22.83 7.29
N ASP A 207 -4.11 -22.07 7.67
CA ASP A 207 -2.93 -22.59 8.39
C ASP A 207 -3.17 -22.78 9.90
N LEU A 208 -4.30 -22.28 10.42
CA LEU A 208 -4.65 -22.40 11.83
C LEU A 208 -5.53 -23.62 12.07
N ILE A 209 -5.13 -24.48 13.01
CA ILE A 209 -5.96 -25.60 13.45
C ILE A 209 -6.48 -25.30 14.84
N THR A 210 -7.80 -25.17 14.94
CA THR A 210 -8.47 -25.02 16.24
C THR A 210 -9.14 -26.32 16.65
N ALA A 211 -9.32 -26.52 17.94
CA ALA A 211 -9.94 -27.73 18.45
C ALA A 211 -10.91 -27.45 19.59
N LYS A 212 -11.98 -28.24 19.62
CA LYS A 212 -12.93 -28.28 20.75
C LYS A 212 -12.75 -29.56 21.54
N ILE A 213 -12.81 -29.45 22.86
CA ILE A 213 -12.74 -30.60 23.75
C ILE A 213 -14.07 -31.34 23.69
N LYS A 214 -14.03 -32.59 23.24
CA LYS A 214 -15.19 -33.48 23.15
C LYS A 214 -15.36 -34.29 24.43
N LYS A 215 -14.25 -34.76 24.99
CA LYS A 215 -14.24 -35.55 26.23
C LYS A 215 -12.95 -35.29 27.00
N ARG A 216 -13.04 -35.16 28.33
CA ARG A 216 -11.86 -35.18 29.21
C ARG A 216 -11.69 -36.55 29.85
N PHE A 217 -10.45 -36.97 29.97
CA PHE A 217 -10.02 -38.17 30.66
C PHE A 217 -9.33 -37.73 31.96
N GLY A 218 -9.95 -38.01 33.09
CA GLY A 218 -9.41 -37.65 34.41
C GLY A 218 -9.44 -36.14 34.72
N SER A 219 -8.63 -35.75 35.70
CA SER A 219 -8.55 -34.38 36.24
C SER A 219 -7.32 -33.61 35.78
N ALA A 220 -6.44 -34.22 34.97
CA ALA A 220 -5.25 -33.58 34.46
C ALA A 220 -5.63 -32.37 33.57
N LYS A 221 -4.90 -31.27 33.73
CA LYS A 221 -5.07 -30.07 32.92
C LYS A 221 -4.31 -30.23 31.60
N ILE A 222 -4.91 -29.71 30.53
CA ILE A 222 -4.24 -29.55 29.25
C ILE A 222 -3.32 -28.33 29.38
N GLU A 223 -2.07 -28.49 28.99
CA GLU A 223 -1.03 -27.46 29.02
C GLU A 223 -0.46 -27.24 27.60
N PRO A 224 0.17 -26.09 27.33
CA PRO A 224 0.95 -25.92 26.12
C PRO A 224 2.01 -27.01 25.99
N PHE A 225 2.24 -27.46 24.76
CA PHE A 225 3.13 -28.54 24.37
C PHE A 225 2.72 -29.94 24.85
N ASP A 226 1.50 -30.13 25.35
CA ASP A 226 0.92 -31.48 25.44
C ASP A 226 0.77 -32.07 24.02
N LYS A 227 1.05 -33.38 23.90
CA LYS A 227 1.11 -34.09 22.61
C LYS A 227 -0.28 -34.26 22.02
N VAL A 228 -0.38 -34.12 20.70
CA VAL A 228 -1.60 -34.43 19.94
C VAL A 228 -1.32 -35.63 19.06
N LEU A 229 -2.20 -36.62 19.11
CA LEU A 229 -2.19 -37.79 18.24
C LEU A 229 -3.54 -37.92 17.53
N LEU A 230 -3.52 -38.00 16.20
CA LEU A 230 -4.71 -38.25 15.41
C LEU A 230 -5.15 -39.69 15.61
N LYS A 231 -6.47 -39.89 15.77
CA LYS A 231 -7.03 -41.22 15.65
C LYS A 231 -7.13 -41.54 14.16
N THR A 232 -6.22 -42.36 13.67
CA THR A 232 -6.38 -43.00 12.35
C THR A 232 -7.63 -43.88 12.42
N ASN A 233 -8.57 -43.66 11.51
CA ASN A 233 -9.67 -44.60 11.26
C ASN A 233 -9.13 -45.87 10.59
#